data_AF-A0AAV5T1N1-F1
#
_entry.id   AF-A0AAV5T1N1-F1
#
_cell.length_a   1.000
_cell.length_b   1.000
_cell.length_c   1.000
_cell.angle_alpha   90.00
_cell.angle_beta   90.00
_cell.angle_gamma   90.00
#
_symmetry.space_group_name_H-M   'P 1'
#
loop_
_entity.id
_entity.type
_entity.pdbx_description
1 polymer ?
#
loop_
_entity_poly.entity_id
_entity_poly.type
_entity_poly.pdbx_seq_one_letter_code
_entity_poly.pdbx_strand_id
1 'polypeptide(L)'
;QVAGTKDMMQVLGTAVKEIETTVQEISAHVRKPSEFAYEPYSTKEDIAAVDLGQDPPLLATAIQSMIYDESDPRDDADLSLPFYQRKNKAKAKWLVEVILHKRMVSGNPLRATVQKQVAEKITKNAGDRRRAKKREVQARDNLLRIPGKRRREGEEEGGEG
;
A
#
# COMPACT_ATOMS: atom_id res chain seq x y z
N GLN A 1 19.19 34.09 45.07
CA GLN A 1 18.38 33.19 45.91
C GLN A 1 18.33 31.86 45.19
N VAL A 2 18.88 30.81 45.79
CA VAL A 2 18.94 29.47 45.18
C VAL A 2 17.58 28.82 45.41
N ALA A 3 16.85 28.54 44.33
CA ALA A 3 15.60 27.79 44.40
C ALA A 3 15.86 26.50 45.18
N GLY A 4 15.20 26.34 46.32
CA GLY A 4 15.43 25.22 47.21
C GLY A 4 15.05 23.92 46.52
N THR A 5 15.71 22.83 46.86
CA THR A 5 15.42 21.46 46.37
C THR A 5 13.93 21.10 46.45
N LYS A 6 13.20 21.74 47.37
CA LYS A 6 11.75 21.64 47.55
C LYS A 6 10.95 22.25 46.38
N ASP A 7 11.34 23.42 45.87
CA ASP A 7 10.69 24.05 44.70
C ASP A 7 10.93 23.22 43.44
N MET A 8 12.14 22.66 43.28
CA MET A 8 12.46 21.79 42.16
C MET A 8 11.64 20.49 42.16
N MET A 9 11.44 19.88 43.33
CA MET A 9 10.55 18.71 43.45
C MET A 9 9.09 19.06 43.15
N GLN A 10 8.66 20.27 43.49
CA GLN A 10 7.30 20.71 43.21
C GLN A 10 7.10 20.91 41.70
N VAL A 11 8.05 21.57 41.02
CA VAL A 11 8.05 21.73 39.55
C VAL A 11 8.06 20.38 38.82
N LEU A 12 8.90 19.44 39.26
CA LEU A 12 8.93 18.09 38.71
C LEU A 12 7.60 17.34 38.94
N GLY A 13 6.98 17.48 40.11
CA GLY A 13 5.68 16.90 40.40
C GLY A 13 4.57 17.44 39.49
N THR A 14 4.59 18.73 39.18
CA THR A 14 3.64 19.35 38.25
C THR A 14 3.86 18.84 36.82
N ALA A 15 5.11 18.79 36.36
CA ALA A 15 5.45 18.31 35.02
C ALA A 15 5.06 16.83 34.81
N VAL A 16 5.29 15.99 35.82
CA VAL A 16 4.86 14.58 35.76
C VAL A 16 3.34 14.46 35.67
N LYS A 17 2.59 15.25 36.44
CA LYS A 17 1.12 15.31 36.34
C LYS A 17 0.64 15.77 34.97
N GLU A 18 1.28 16.78 34.38
CA GLU A 18 0.95 17.25 33.03
C GLU A 18 1.22 16.17 31.98
N ILE A 19 2.33 15.44 32.11
CA ILE A 19 2.64 14.29 31.25
C ILE A 19 1.59 13.19 31.42
N GLU A 20 1.24 12.81 32.64
CA GLU A 20 0.22 11.79 32.92
C GLU A 20 -1.15 12.18 32.35
N THR A 21 -1.55 13.44 32.51
CA THR A 21 -2.82 13.97 31.99
C THR A 21 -2.82 13.92 30.46
N THR A 22 -1.73 14.35 29.83
CA THR A 22 -1.56 14.29 28.37
C THR A 22 -1.59 12.85 27.86
N VAL A 23 -0.94 11.92 28.56
CA VAL A 23 -0.95 10.49 28.22
C VAL A 23 -2.34 9.89 28.36
N GLN A 24 -3.11 10.26 29.39
CA GLN A 24 -4.50 9.82 29.57
C GLN A 24 -5.41 10.39 28.48
N GLU A 25 -5.27 11.68 28.13
CA GLU A 25 -6.02 12.32 27.04
C GLU A 25 -5.71 11.67 25.69
N ILE A 26 -4.43 11.39 25.41
CA ILE A 26 -4.02 10.63 24.22
C ILE A 26 -4.62 9.23 24.27
N SER A 27 -4.56 8.52 25.40
CA SER A 27 -5.13 7.17 25.53
C SER A 27 -6.65 7.16 25.32
N ALA A 28 -7.35 8.19 25.80
CA ALA A 28 -8.79 8.35 25.63
C ALA A 28 -9.17 8.66 24.17
N HIS A 29 -8.37 9.47 23.46
CA HIS A 29 -8.55 9.75 22.03
C HIS A 29 -8.13 8.58 21.14
N VAL A 30 -7.14 7.78 21.56
CA VAL A 30 -6.75 6.55 20.87
C VAL A 30 -7.87 5.52 21.00
N ARG A 31 -8.55 5.39 22.15
CA ARG A 31 -9.57 4.34 22.38
C ARG A 31 -10.93 4.60 21.74
N LYS A 32 -11.26 5.81 21.30
CA LYS A 32 -12.48 6.05 20.51
C LYS A 32 -12.13 5.95 19.04
N PRO A 33 -12.46 4.84 18.34
CA PRO A 33 -12.35 4.84 16.89
C PRO A 33 -13.20 5.99 16.35
N SER A 34 -12.60 6.90 15.59
CA SER A 34 -13.39 7.86 14.82
C SER A 34 -14.37 7.07 13.96
N GLU A 35 -15.60 7.57 13.79
CA GLU A 35 -16.58 6.98 12.87
C GLU A 35 -16.11 7.20 11.44
N PHE A 36 -15.20 6.33 11.00
CA PHE A 36 -14.77 6.24 9.63
C PHE A 36 -15.87 5.53 8.85
N ALA A 37 -16.49 6.26 7.92
CA ALA A 37 -17.53 5.75 7.06
C ALA A 37 -16.90 5.04 5.86
N TYR A 38 -17.21 3.74 5.70
CA TYR A 38 -16.71 2.94 4.57
C TYR A 38 -17.29 3.45 3.24
N GLU A 39 -16.42 3.76 2.27
CA GLU A 39 -16.82 4.18 0.91
C GLU A 39 -17.44 3.01 0.12
N PRO A 40 -18.28 3.30 -0.89
CA PRO A 40 -19.06 2.28 -1.61
C PRO A 40 -18.22 1.25 -2.39
N TYR A 41 -16.90 1.43 -2.47
CA TYR A 41 -15.99 0.52 -3.16
C TYR A 41 -15.62 -0.74 -2.35
N SER A 42 -15.95 -0.82 -1.06
CA SER A 42 -15.70 -1.99 -0.21
C SER A 42 -16.56 -1.95 1.06
N THR A 43 -16.95 -3.11 1.61
CA THR A 43 -17.73 -3.14 2.86
C THR A 43 -16.83 -3.17 4.11
N LYS A 44 -17.39 -2.83 5.28
CA LYS A 44 -16.69 -2.91 6.56
C LYS A 44 -16.30 -4.37 6.87
N GLU A 45 -17.17 -5.30 6.51
CA GLU A 45 -17.02 -6.74 6.70
C GLU A 45 -15.84 -7.27 5.89
N ASP A 46 -15.73 -6.87 4.61
CA ASP A 46 -14.60 -7.24 3.74
C ASP A 46 -13.27 -6.77 4.33
N ILE A 47 -13.19 -5.48 4.70
CA ILE A 47 -11.96 -4.93 5.27
C ILE A 47 -11.62 -5.58 6.63
N ALA A 48 -12.63 -5.86 7.47
CA ALA A 48 -12.41 -6.46 8.78
C ALA A 48 -11.88 -7.90 8.68
N ALA A 49 -12.33 -8.69 7.70
CA ALA A 49 -11.86 -10.05 7.49
C ALA A 49 -10.35 -10.11 7.18
N VAL A 50 -9.81 -9.06 6.57
CA VAL A 50 -8.38 -8.98 6.20
C VAL A 50 -7.50 -8.51 7.36
N ASP A 51 -8.03 -7.69 8.28
CA ASP A 51 -7.27 -7.11 9.39
C ASP A 51 -7.11 -8.07 10.57
N LEU A 52 -6.42 -9.19 10.34
CA LEU A 52 -6.03 -10.15 11.39
C LEU A 52 -4.76 -9.71 12.15
N GLY A 53 -4.58 -8.41 12.37
CA GLY A 53 -3.38 -7.86 13.01
C GLY A 53 -2.14 -7.82 12.11
N GLN A 54 -2.32 -7.79 10.78
CA GLN A 54 -1.24 -7.78 9.78
C GLN A 54 -0.30 -6.56 9.89
N ASP A 55 0.80 -6.51 9.15
CA ASP A 55 1.62 -5.29 9.03
C ASP A 55 0.95 -4.28 8.07
N PRO A 56 0.92 -2.94 8.31
CA PRO A 56 0.29 -1.97 7.41
C PRO A 56 0.59 -2.13 5.90
N PRO A 57 1.83 -2.46 5.45
CA PRO A 57 2.12 -2.70 4.04
C PRO A 57 1.44 -3.97 3.48
N LEU A 58 1.29 -5.02 4.29
CA LEU A 58 0.57 -6.24 3.88
C LEU A 58 -0.93 -5.97 3.81
N LEU A 59 -1.47 -5.32 4.84
CA LEU A 59 -2.85 -4.87 4.88
C LEU A 59 -3.17 -3.96 3.67
N ALA A 60 -2.25 -3.06 3.30
CA ALA A 60 -2.40 -2.20 2.12
C ALA A 60 -2.56 -2.97 0.82
N THR A 61 -1.84 -4.09 0.67
CA THR A 61 -1.91 -4.90 -0.56
C THR A 61 -3.25 -5.61 -0.65
N ALA A 62 -3.75 -6.14 0.46
CA ALA A 62 -5.02 -6.86 0.50
C ALA A 62 -6.24 -5.93 0.41
N ILE A 63 -6.22 -4.78 1.09
CA ILE A 63 -7.28 -3.76 0.96
C ILE A 63 -7.29 -3.17 -0.46
N GLN A 64 -6.12 -3.04 -1.10
CA GLN A 64 -6.04 -2.58 -2.48
C GLN A 64 -6.85 -3.49 -3.43
N SER A 65 -6.78 -4.82 -3.29
CA SER A 65 -7.57 -5.75 -4.11
C SER A 65 -9.07 -5.72 -3.83
N MET A 66 -9.51 -5.13 -2.72
CA MET A 66 -10.94 -4.93 -2.42
C MET A 66 -11.47 -3.64 -3.05
N ILE A 67 -10.65 -2.58 -3.06
CA ILE A 67 -11.05 -1.27 -3.59
C ILE A 67 -10.93 -1.19 -5.12
N TYR A 68 -9.95 -1.90 -5.70
CA TYR A 68 -9.67 -1.89 -7.14
C TYR A 68 -10.01 -3.22 -7.77
N ASP A 69 -10.77 -3.17 -8.86
CA ASP A 69 -11.09 -4.34 -9.67
C ASP A 69 -10.04 -4.48 -10.78
N GLU A 70 -9.14 -5.46 -10.66
CA GLU A 70 -8.10 -5.72 -11.67
C GLU A 70 -8.68 -6.14 -13.04
N SER A 71 -9.97 -6.51 -13.11
CA SER A 71 -10.66 -6.77 -14.37
C SER A 71 -11.19 -5.51 -15.06
N ASP A 72 -11.40 -4.39 -14.35
CA ASP A 72 -11.71 -3.10 -14.97
C ASP A 72 -10.42 -2.48 -15.55
N PRO A 73 -10.34 -2.23 -16.87
CA PRO A 73 -9.16 -1.64 -17.50
C PRO A 73 -8.72 -0.29 -16.89
N ARG A 74 -9.66 0.48 -16.34
CA ARG A 74 -9.35 1.77 -15.68
C ARG A 74 -8.64 1.55 -14.36
N ASP A 75 -9.09 0.58 -13.58
CA ASP A 75 -8.48 0.22 -12.31
C ASP A 75 -7.14 -0.49 -12.55
N ASP A 76 -7.02 -1.42 -13.50
CA ASP A 76 -5.72 -2.02 -13.88
C ASP A 76 -4.70 -0.95 -14.30
N ALA A 77 -5.13 -0.02 -15.17
CA ALA A 77 -4.29 1.08 -15.60
C ALA A 77 -3.85 1.95 -14.40
N ASP A 78 -4.74 2.22 -13.45
CA ASP A 78 -4.42 3.02 -12.27
C ASP A 78 -3.51 2.28 -11.27
N LEU A 79 -3.73 0.97 -11.09
CA LEU A 79 -2.91 0.10 -10.26
C LEU A 79 -1.48 -0.05 -10.79
N SER A 80 -1.31 0.11 -12.10
CA SER A 80 0.00 0.13 -12.75
C SER A 80 0.80 1.41 -12.46
N LEU A 81 0.19 2.45 -11.89
CA LEU A 81 0.85 3.72 -11.58
C LEU A 81 1.40 3.73 -10.14
N PRO A 82 2.56 4.41 -9.90
CA PRO A 82 2.98 4.78 -8.55
C PRO A 82 1.85 5.47 -7.77
N PHE A 83 1.83 5.31 -6.44
CA PHE A 83 0.74 5.82 -5.60
C PHE A 83 0.40 7.30 -5.88
N TYR A 84 1.42 8.17 -5.93
CA TYR A 84 1.26 9.60 -6.16
C TYR A 84 0.77 9.96 -7.57
N GLN A 85 0.95 9.06 -8.54
CA GLN A 85 0.59 9.25 -9.94
C GLN A 85 -0.78 8.69 -10.31
N ARG A 86 -1.47 8.04 -9.37
CA ARG A 86 -2.82 7.52 -9.61
C ARG A 86 -3.79 8.60 -10.08
N LYS A 87 -4.60 8.27 -11.07
CA LYS A 87 -5.70 9.05 -11.61
C LYS A 87 -6.91 8.98 -10.69
N ASN A 88 -7.25 7.81 -10.12
CA ASN A 88 -8.37 7.72 -9.19
C ASN A 88 -7.94 8.14 -7.78
N LYS A 89 -7.91 9.46 -7.55
CA LYS A 89 -7.51 10.05 -6.27
C LYS A 89 -8.43 9.66 -5.11
N ALA A 90 -9.73 9.44 -5.37
CA ALA A 90 -10.69 9.03 -4.36
C ALA A 90 -10.34 7.63 -3.81
N LYS A 91 -10.23 6.62 -4.68
CA LYS A 91 -9.82 5.27 -4.27
C LYS A 91 -8.43 5.23 -3.63
N ALA A 92 -7.49 6.03 -4.13
CA ALA A 92 -6.14 6.09 -3.58
C ALA A 92 -6.10 6.70 -2.17
N LYS A 93 -6.83 7.79 -1.95
CA LYS A 93 -7.00 8.42 -0.62
C LYS A 93 -7.70 7.44 0.32
N TRP A 94 -8.79 6.84 -0.15
CA TRP A 94 -9.59 5.87 0.58
C TRP A 94 -8.74 4.73 1.14
N LEU A 95 -7.94 4.08 0.28
CA LEU A 95 -7.03 3.00 0.68
C LEU A 95 -6.15 3.38 1.89
N VAL A 96 -5.54 4.56 1.86
CA VAL A 96 -4.70 5.04 2.96
C VAL A 96 -5.52 5.30 4.23
N GLU A 97 -6.66 5.98 4.10
CA GLU A 97 -7.50 6.31 5.25
C GLU A 97 -8.06 5.07 5.94
N VAL A 98 -8.44 4.03 5.19
CA VAL A 98 -8.85 2.73 5.75
C VAL A 98 -7.73 2.13 6.59
N ILE A 99 -6.50 2.08 6.08
CA ILE A 99 -5.37 1.48 6.80
C ILE A 99 -5.05 2.28 8.06
N LEU A 100 -5.03 3.61 7.96
CA LEU A 100 -4.77 4.49 9.11
C LEU A 100 -5.86 4.36 10.18
N HIS A 101 -7.12 4.25 9.77
CA HIS A 101 -8.25 4.02 10.66
C HIS A 101 -8.14 2.67 11.37
N LYS A 102 -7.93 1.59 10.62
CA LYS A 102 -7.77 0.23 11.18
C LYS A 102 -6.62 0.14 12.17
N ARG A 103 -5.52 0.86 11.90
CA ARG A 103 -4.38 0.91 12.82
C ARG A 103 -4.58 1.85 14.00
N MET A 104 -5.69 2.59 14.04
CA MET A 104 -5.95 3.64 15.03
C MET A 104 -4.83 4.69 15.04
N VAL A 105 -4.24 4.92 13.86
CA VAL A 105 -3.10 5.82 13.65
C VAL A 105 -3.55 7.18 13.09
N SER A 106 -4.84 7.37 12.79
CA SER A 106 -5.40 8.59 12.20
C SER A 106 -5.05 9.89 12.96
N GLY A 107 -4.90 9.84 14.28
CA GLY A 107 -4.47 10.97 15.12
C GLY A 107 -3.13 10.76 15.85
N ASN A 108 -2.37 9.72 15.47
CA ASN A 108 -1.14 9.31 16.15
C ASN A 108 0.09 9.97 15.49
N PRO A 109 1.15 10.33 16.26
CA PRO A 109 2.41 10.82 15.71
C PRO A 109 3.03 9.95 14.60
N LEU A 110 2.78 8.64 14.62
CA LEU A 110 3.28 7.67 13.63
C LEU A 110 2.55 7.73 12.27
N ARG A 111 1.51 8.57 12.13
CA ARG A 111 0.70 8.68 10.91
C ARG A 111 1.52 8.87 9.65
N ALA A 112 2.42 9.85 9.64
CA ALA A 112 3.24 10.14 8.47
C ALA A 112 4.11 8.95 8.08
N THR A 113 4.67 8.24 9.07
CA THR A 113 5.50 7.06 8.86
C THR A 113 4.70 5.91 8.25
N VAL A 114 3.55 5.57 8.82
CA VAL A 114 2.68 4.49 8.31
C VAL A 114 2.18 4.83 6.91
N GLN A 115 1.76 6.08 6.69
CA GLN A 115 1.31 6.55 5.37
C GLN A 115 2.41 6.45 4.31
N LYS A 116 3.65 6.80 4.66
CA LYS A 116 4.82 6.63 3.79
C LYS A 116 5.08 5.17 3.46
N GLN A 117 5.11 4.29 4.46
CA GLN A 117 5.32 2.85 4.26
C GLN A 117 4.27 2.22 3.34
N VAL A 118 3.00 2.59 3.54
CA VAL A 118 1.89 2.17 2.68
C VAL A 118 2.11 2.65 1.24
N ALA A 119 2.41 3.94 1.03
CA ALA A 119 2.62 4.50 -0.30
C ALA A 119 3.83 3.88 -1.03
N GLU A 120 4.92 3.61 -0.32
CA GLU A 120 6.11 2.92 -0.85
C GLU A 120 5.78 1.50 -1.28
N LYS A 121 5.08 0.74 -0.43
CA LYS A 121 4.67 -0.63 -0.75
C LYS A 121 3.74 -0.68 -1.97
N ILE A 122 2.75 0.21 -2.01
CA ILE A 122 1.85 0.32 -3.16
C ILE A 122 2.62 0.65 -4.45
N THR A 123 3.57 1.57 -4.37
CA THR A 123 4.40 1.96 -5.53
C THR A 123 5.29 0.81 -5.99
N LYS A 124 5.85 0.02 -5.07
CA LYS A 124 6.60 -1.19 -5.38
C LYS A 124 5.73 -2.21 -6.10
N ASN A 125 4.53 -2.50 -5.57
CA ASN A 125 3.58 -3.43 -6.19
C ASN A 125 3.18 -2.97 -7.60
N ALA A 126 2.97 -1.66 -7.83
CA ALA A 126 2.73 -1.12 -9.16
C ALA A 126 3.91 -1.41 -10.12
N GLY A 127 5.14 -1.27 -9.64
CA GLY A 127 6.34 -1.66 -10.39
C GLY A 127 6.41 -3.15 -10.71
N ASP A 128 6.05 -4.01 -9.76
CA ASP A 128 5.96 -5.46 -9.96
C ASP A 128 4.93 -5.81 -11.04
N ARG A 129 3.73 -5.21 -10.98
CA ARG A 129 2.69 -5.36 -12.01
C ARG A 129 3.19 -4.98 -13.41
N ARG A 130 3.83 -3.81 -13.55
CA ARG A 130 4.40 -3.37 -14.85
C ARG A 130 5.43 -4.36 -15.38
N ARG A 131 6.30 -4.90 -14.52
CA ARG A 131 7.29 -5.91 -14.91
C ARG A 131 6.64 -7.23 -15.32
N ALA A 132 5.62 -7.69 -14.60
CA ALA A 132 4.88 -8.90 -14.94
C ALA A 132 4.23 -8.76 -16.33
N LYS A 133 3.54 -7.64 -16.59
CA LYS A 133 2.92 -7.36 -17.89
C LYS A 133 3.94 -7.30 -19.03
N LYS A 134 5.11 -6.68 -18.79
CA LYS A 134 6.21 -6.67 -19.77
C LYS A 134 6.73 -8.07 -20.09
N ARG A 135 6.88 -8.94 -19.08
CA ARG A 135 7.31 -10.33 -19.27
C ARG A 135 6.28 -11.13 -20.07
N GLU A 136 4.99 -10.93 -19.80
CA GLU A 136 3.91 -11.58 -20.53
C GLU A 136 3.90 -11.19 -22.02
N VAL A 137 4.00 -9.88 -22.31
CA VAL A 137 4.12 -9.38 -23.69
C VAL A 137 5.36 -9.97 -24.38
N GLN A 138 6.51 -9.98 -23.71
CA GLN A 138 7.74 -10.53 -24.27
C GLN A 138 7.65 -12.03 -24.53
N ALA A 139 7.01 -12.80 -23.64
CA ALA A 139 6.77 -14.22 -23.84
C ALA A 139 5.87 -14.48 -25.06
N ARG A 140 4.81 -13.68 -25.22
CA ARG A 140 3.92 -13.73 -26.38
C ARG A 140 4.64 -13.38 -27.68
N ASP A 141 5.46 -12.33 -27.68
CA ASP A 141 6.26 -11.94 -28.85
C ASP A 141 7.27 -13.02 -29.25
N ASN A 142 7.89 -13.69 -28.26
CA ASN A 142 8.80 -14.81 -28.51
C ASN A 142 8.07 -16.03 -29.11
N LEU A 143 6.84 -16.31 -28.66
CA LEU A 143 6.01 -17.37 -29.24
C LEU A 143 5.56 -17.06 -30.67
N LEU A 144 5.36 -15.79 -31.01
CA LEU A 144 5.04 -15.36 -32.37
C LEU A 144 6.26 -15.35 -33.30
N ARG A 145 7.47 -15.35 -32.75
CA ARG A 145 8.75 -15.39 -33.48
C ARG A 145 9.26 -16.80 -33.77
N ILE A 146 8.41 -17.83 -33.82
CA ILE A 146 8.82 -19.18 -34.24
C ILE A 146 9.49 -19.06 -35.63
N PRO A 147 10.79 -19.38 -35.74
CA PRO A 147 11.48 -19.32 -37.02
C PRO A 147 10.86 -20.35 -37.96
N GLY A 148 10.34 -19.87 -39.08
CA GLY A 148 9.98 -20.73 -40.20
C GLY A 148 11.17 -21.61 -40.57
N LYS A 149 10.88 -22.89 -40.82
CA LYS A 149 11.76 -23.92 -41.35
C LYS A 149 12.92 -23.32 -42.15
N ARG A 150 14.17 -23.55 -41.73
CA ARG A 150 15.29 -23.55 -42.68
C ARG A 150 14.97 -24.62 -43.72
N ARG A 151 14.50 -24.21 -44.91
CA ARG A 151 14.59 -25.06 -46.10
C ARG A 151 16.07 -25.42 -46.24
N ARG A 152 16.40 -26.69 -46.01
CA ARG A 152 17.55 -27.29 -46.67
C ARG A 152 17.10 -27.52 -48.11
N GLU A 153 17.28 -26.51 -48.95
CA GLU A 153 17.44 -26.74 -50.38
C GLU A 153 18.80 -27.43 -50.51
N GLY A 154 18.74 -28.75 -50.52
CA GLY A 154 19.77 -29.63 -51.06
C GLY A 154 19.07 -30.46 -52.13
N GLU A 155 18.66 -29.81 -53.20
CA GLU A 155 18.57 -30.45 -54.52
C GLU A 155 20.03 -30.85 -54.86
N GLU A 156 20.37 -32.14 -54.93
CA GLU A 156 20.17 -32.99 -56.11
C GLU A 156 20.62 -32.31 -57.41
N GLU A 157 21.94 -32.26 -57.61
CA GLU A 157 22.58 -32.49 -58.91
C GLU A 157 23.42 -33.77 -58.69
N GLY A 158 23.17 -34.95 -59.28
CA GLY A 158 22.91 -35.19 -60.70
C GLY A 158 24.17 -34.78 -61.47
N GLY A 159 25.22 -35.59 -61.59
CA GLY A 159 25.24 -36.82 -62.36
C GLY A 159 25.68 -36.56 -63.80
N GLU A 160 26.99 -36.47 -64.04
CA GLU A 160 27.69 -36.70 -65.33
C GLU A 160 29.09 -37.23 -64.92
N GLY A 161 29.67 -38.30 -65.46
CA GLY A 161 29.60 -38.87 -66.79
C GLY A 161 31.04 -39.16 -67.20
#